data_AF-A0A2H6N2X3-F1
#
_entry.id   AF-A0A2H6N2X3-F1
#
_cell.length_a   1.000
_cell.length_b   1.000
_cell.length_c   1.000
_cell.angle_alpha   90.00
_cell.angle_beta   90.00
_cell.angle_gamma   90.00
#
_symmetry.space_group_name_H-M   'P 1'
#
loop_
_entity.id
_entity.type
_entity.pdbx_description
1 polymer ?
#
loop_
_entity_poly.entity_id
_entity_poly.type
_entity_poly.pdbx_seq_one_letter_code
_entity_poly.pdbx_strand_id
1 'polypeptide(L)'
;KVKMSLGGLSLETFFKMDNFCELLKPALQEYKQQALEKNQPLGEIFELIEALTLMRDQEMAEAGEQRKLEEEGEDTFKIPRILRVVSIKKRKERIKKLRSDTLLKKRNVLQKKKNIGKNQRGWPQRGRLDKREN
;
A
#
# COMPACT_ATOMS: atom_id res chain seq x y z
N LYS A 1 -10.63 1.91 35.66
CA LYS A 1 -11.67 2.06 34.62
C LYS A 1 -12.76 1.02 34.88
N VAL A 2 -13.88 1.43 35.46
CA VAL A 2 -15.01 0.54 35.75
C VAL A 2 -15.76 0.30 34.44
N LYS A 3 -15.70 -0.92 33.90
CA LYS A 3 -16.55 -1.34 32.78
C LYS A 3 -17.92 -1.69 33.33
N MET A 4 -18.88 -0.78 33.20
CA MET A 4 -20.29 -1.09 33.43
C MET A 4 -20.83 -1.77 32.16
N SER A 5 -21.20 -3.05 32.25
CA SER A 5 -21.88 -3.77 31.16
C SER A 5 -23.30 -4.10 31.58
N LEU A 6 -24.29 -3.56 30.87
CA LEU A 6 -25.65 -4.09 30.90
C LEU A 6 -25.77 -5.10 29.73
N GLY A 7 -25.98 -6.38 30.05
CA GLY A 7 -26.37 -7.38 29.05
C GLY A 7 -25.30 -7.79 28.02
N GLY A 8 -24.02 -7.64 28.33
CA GLY A 8 -22.92 -8.10 27.46
C GLY A 8 -22.58 -7.17 26.29
N LEU A 9 -23.36 -6.10 26.08
CA LEU A 9 -23.02 -5.00 25.19
C LEU A 9 -22.35 -3.89 26.01
N SER A 10 -21.17 -3.46 25.59
CA SER A 10 -20.51 -2.30 26.20
C SER A 10 -21.31 -1.03 25.89
N LEU A 11 -21.36 -0.07 26.82
CA LEU A 11 -21.90 1.27 26.54
C LEU A 11 -21.25 1.87 25.28
N GLU A 12 -19.96 1.60 25.07
CA GLU A 12 -19.18 1.99 23.90
C GLU A 12 -19.74 1.41 22.59
N THR A 13 -20.21 0.16 22.58
CA THR A 13 -20.87 -0.45 21.42
C THR A 13 -22.30 0.05 21.22
N PHE A 14 -23.00 0.40 22.30
CA PHE A 14 -24.35 0.99 22.23
C PHE A 14 -24.32 2.39 21.61
N PHE A 15 -23.40 3.26 22.04
CA PHE A 15 -23.22 4.61 21.49
C PHE A 15 -22.59 4.61 20.07
N LYS A 16 -21.97 3.50 19.65
CA LYS A 16 -21.45 3.31 18.28
C LYS A 16 -22.52 3.00 17.24
N MET A 17 -23.76 2.68 17.63
CA MET A 17 -24.84 2.52 16.66
C MET A 17 -25.29 3.91 16.20
N ASP A 18 -25.05 4.23 14.93
CA ASP A 18 -25.34 5.55 14.33
C ASP A 18 -26.81 5.97 14.54
N ASN A 19 -27.73 5.01 14.56
CA ASN A 19 -29.15 5.27 14.80
C ASN A 19 -29.47 5.73 16.23
N PHE A 20 -28.66 5.36 17.23
CA PHE A 20 -29.00 5.63 18.63
C PHE A 20 -28.81 7.10 19.00
N CYS A 21 -27.73 7.73 18.55
CA CYS A 21 -27.48 9.16 18.78
C CYS A 21 -28.55 10.03 18.10
N GLU A 22 -28.91 9.69 16.86
CA GLU A 22 -30.00 10.37 16.12
C GLU A 22 -31.35 10.26 16.83
N LEU A 23 -31.65 9.10 17.43
CA LEU A 23 -32.87 8.91 18.23
C LEU A 23 -32.81 9.64 19.59
N LEU A 24 -31.61 9.83 20.16
CA LEU A 24 -31.45 10.52 21.44
C LEU A 24 -31.56 12.04 21.34
N LYS A 25 -31.11 12.63 20.23
CA LYS A 25 -31.15 14.08 19.99
C LYS A 25 -32.49 14.74 20.33
N PRO A 26 -33.63 14.29 19.77
CA PRO A 26 -34.93 14.89 20.08
C PRO A 26 -35.33 14.68 21.55
N ALA A 27 -35.04 13.50 22.13
CA ALA A 27 -35.36 13.21 23.52
C ALA A 27 -34.57 14.08 24.51
N LEU A 28 -33.29 14.35 24.23
CA LEU A 28 -32.46 15.26 25.02
C LEU A 28 -32.96 16.69 24.93
N GLN A 29 -33.39 17.13 23.74
CA GLN A 29 -33.95 18.46 23.53
C GLN A 29 -35.27 18.65 24.30
N GLU A 30 -36.16 17.67 24.24
CA GLU A 30 -37.43 17.68 24.99
C GLU A 30 -37.19 17.71 26.50
N TYR A 31 -36.23 16.91 26.98
CA TYR A 31 -35.85 16.92 28.40
C TYR A 31 -35.25 18.26 28.85
N LYS A 32 -34.42 18.90 28.02
CA LYS A 32 -33.92 20.26 28.30
C LYS A 32 -35.05 21.27 28.41
N GLN A 33 -36.00 21.23 27.48
CA GLN A 33 -37.16 22.12 27.47
C GLN A 33 -37.96 21.97 28.76
N GLN A 34 -38.21 20.71 29.17
CA GLN A 34 -38.95 20.40 30.38
C GLN A 34 -38.21 20.83 31.66
N ALA A 35 -36.90 20.65 31.71
CA ALA A 35 -36.08 21.09 32.85
C ALA A 35 -36.03 22.62 32.96
N LEU A 36 -35.95 23.31 31.82
CA LEU A 36 -35.99 24.78 31.73
C LEU A 36 -37.33 25.33 32.23
N GLU A 37 -38.45 24.77 31.79
CA GLU A 37 -39.79 25.15 32.26
C GLU A 37 -39.96 24.98 33.77
N LYS A 38 -39.33 23.95 34.34
CA LYS A 38 -39.37 23.65 35.77
C LYS A 38 -38.29 24.36 36.59
N ASN A 39 -37.42 25.18 35.96
CA ASN A 39 -36.22 25.77 36.56
C ASN A 39 -35.37 24.75 37.33
N GLN A 40 -35.32 23.51 36.82
CA GLN A 40 -34.65 22.40 37.47
C GLN A 40 -33.25 22.24 36.87
N PRO A 41 -32.19 22.10 37.68
CA PRO A 41 -30.85 21.84 37.17
C PRO A 41 -30.82 20.49 36.44
N LEU A 42 -30.15 20.47 35.30
CA LEU A 42 -29.83 19.24 34.58
C LEU A 42 -28.76 18.48 35.36
N GLY A 43 -28.94 17.17 35.52
CA GLY A 43 -27.99 16.33 36.27
C GLY A 43 -26.71 16.05 35.48
N GLU A 44 -25.64 15.65 36.17
CA GLU A 44 -24.32 15.34 35.56
C GLU A 44 -24.39 14.29 34.44
N ILE A 45 -25.30 13.32 34.56
CA ILE A 45 -25.52 12.29 33.52
C ILE A 45 -25.98 12.92 32.20
N PHE A 46 -26.78 13.99 32.28
CA PHE A 46 -27.28 14.70 31.11
C PHE A 46 -26.13 15.39 30.36
N GLU A 47 -25.27 16.11 31.08
CA GLU A 47 -24.11 16.80 30.50
C GLU A 47 -23.16 15.81 29.82
N LEU A 48 -22.94 14.64 30.42
CA LEU A 48 -22.13 13.57 29.83
C LEU A 48 -22.73 13.04 28.52
N ILE A 49 -24.04 12.81 28.48
CA ILE A 49 -24.72 12.31 27.28
C ILE A 49 -24.72 13.36 26.16
N GLU A 50 -24.92 14.63 26.50
CA GLU A 50 -24.85 15.73 25.54
C GLU A 50 -23.44 15.87 24.95
N ALA A 51 -22.40 15.86 25.78
CA ALA A 51 -21.02 15.93 25.34
C ALA A 51 -20.66 14.74 24.42
N LEU A 52 -21.09 13.52 24.77
CA LEU A 52 -20.88 12.33 23.93
C LEU A 52 -21.55 12.45 22.57
N THR A 53 -22.77 13.00 22.51
CA THR A 53 -23.51 13.20 21.26
C THR A 53 -22.78 14.22 20.38
N LEU A 54 -22.29 15.32 20.97
CA LEU A 54 -21.53 16.36 20.26
C LEU A 54 -20.18 15.85 19.74
N MET A 55 -19.47 15.05 20.54
CA MET A 55 -18.21 14.41 20.10
C MET A 55 -18.43 13.47 18.92
N ARG A 56 -19.55 12.76 18.85
CA ARG A 56 -19.88 11.87 17.72
C ARG A 56 -20.22 12.66 16.46
N ASP A 57 -20.96 13.76 16.56
CA ASP A 57 -21.24 14.65 15.43
C ASP A 57 -19.94 15.23 14.86
N GLN A 58 -18.99 15.59 15.73
CA GLN A 58 -17.66 16.04 15.34
C GLN A 58 -16.84 14.92 14.67
N GLU A 59 -16.83 13.71 15.24
CA GLU A 59 -16.16 12.54 14.67
C GLU A 59 -16.69 12.23 13.25
N MET A 60 -18.01 12.30 13.05
CA MET A 60 -18.64 12.07 11.74
C MET A 60 -18.33 13.18 10.73
N ALA A 61 -18.25 14.44 11.18
CA ALA A 61 -17.83 15.56 10.34
C ALA A 61 -16.35 15.42 9.90
N GLU A 62 -15.46 15.09 10.83
CA GLU A 62 -14.03 14.86 10.56
C GLU A 62 -13.80 13.64 9.64
N ALA A 63 -14.54 12.55 9.85
CA ALA A 63 -14.51 11.37 8.98
C ALA A 63 -15.01 11.68 7.56
N GLY A 64 -15.97 12.59 7.42
CA GLY A 64 -16.44 13.10 6.13
C GLY A 64 -15.36 13.88 5.37
N GLU A 65 -14.52 14.64 6.07
CA GLU A 65 -13.39 15.36 5.46
C GLU A 65 -12.24 14.42 5.07
N GLN A 66 -11.93 13.41 5.89
CA GLN A 66 -10.88 12.43 5.59
C GLN A 66 -11.15 11.67 4.28
N ARG A 67 -12.42 11.32 3.99
CA ARG A 67 -12.79 10.65 2.72
C ARG A 67 -12.55 11.52 1.50
N LYS A 68 -12.76 12.83 1.58
CA LYS A 68 -12.49 13.76 0.47
C LYS A 68 -10.98 13.93 0.23
N LEU A 69 -10.18 13.89 1.30
CA LEU A 69 -8.75 14.08 1.25
C LEU A 69 -8.01 12.81 0.75
N GLU A 70 -8.54 11.62 1.04
CA GLU A 70 -8.06 10.36 0.46
C GLU A 70 -8.32 10.27 -1.06
N GLU A 71 -9.47 10.76 -1.53
CA GLU A 71 -9.82 10.80 -2.96
C GLU A 71 -8.88 11.72 -3.76
N GLU A 72 -8.54 12.91 -3.24
CA GLU A 72 -7.55 13.82 -3.85
C GLU A 72 -6.10 13.30 -3.75
N GLY A 73 -5.76 12.61 -2.66
CA GLY A 73 -4.44 12.05 -2.42
C GLY A 73 -4.12 10.86 -3.34
N GLU A 74 -5.08 10.00 -3.63
CA GLU A 74 -4.85 8.85 -4.51
C GLU A 74 -4.52 9.26 -5.96
N ASP A 75 -5.14 10.31 -6.47
CA ASP A 75 -4.93 10.75 -7.85
C ASP A 75 -3.62 11.52 -8.06
N THR A 76 -3.16 12.27 -7.06
CA THR A 76 -1.85 12.95 -7.12
C THR A 76 -0.68 11.95 -7.14
N PHE A 77 -0.82 10.77 -6.54
CA PHE A 77 0.24 9.74 -6.53
C PHE A 77 0.12 8.67 -7.63
N LYS A 78 -1.03 8.50 -8.30
CA LYS A 78 -1.19 7.53 -9.40
C LYS A 78 -0.26 7.82 -10.59
N ILE A 79 -0.21 9.07 -11.06
CA ILE A 79 0.57 9.43 -12.24
C ILE A 79 2.09 9.26 -11.99
N PRO A 80 2.67 9.76 -10.87
CA PRO A 80 4.07 9.51 -10.55
C PRO A 80 4.41 8.02 -10.34
N ARG A 81 3.49 7.24 -9.75
CA ARG A 81 3.71 5.80 -9.49
C ARG A 81 3.77 4.99 -10.78
N ILE A 82 2.86 5.24 -11.72
CA ILE A 82 2.85 4.58 -13.04
C ILE A 82 4.14 4.92 -13.81
N LEU A 83 4.56 6.19 -13.84
CA LEU A 83 5.80 6.62 -14.50
C LEU A 83 7.05 5.98 -13.86
N ARG A 84 7.08 5.83 -12.54
CA ARG A 84 8.16 5.10 -11.83
C ARG A 84 8.22 3.63 -12.26
N VAL A 85 7.09 2.94 -12.32
CA VAL A 85 7.04 1.52 -12.76
C VAL A 85 7.53 1.36 -14.20
N VAL A 86 7.08 2.24 -15.11
CA VAL A 86 7.49 2.21 -16.52
C VAL A 86 9.00 2.47 -16.67
N SER A 87 9.55 3.44 -15.94
CA SER A 87 10.99 3.74 -16.01
C SER A 87 11.86 2.62 -15.45
N ILE A 88 11.45 1.97 -14.35
CA ILE A 88 12.14 0.80 -13.78
C ILE A 88 12.13 -0.37 -14.76
N LYS A 89 10.99 -0.65 -15.42
CA LYS A 89 10.87 -1.73 -16.40
C LYS A 89 11.80 -1.48 -17.60
N LYS A 90 11.79 -0.26 -18.17
CA LYS A 90 12.69 0.14 -19.25
C LYS A 90 14.16 0.02 -18.85
N ARG A 91 14.54 0.42 -17.63
CA ARG A 91 15.91 0.32 -17.13
C ARG A 91 16.37 -1.13 -16.99
N LYS A 92 15.53 -2.01 -16.40
CA LYS A 92 15.83 -3.45 -16.28
C LYS A 92 16.04 -4.10 -17.65
N GLU A 93 15.23 -3.76 -18.64
CA GLU A 93 15.36 -4.30 -19.99
C GLU A 93 16.65 -3.86 -20.67
N ARG A 94 17.04 -2.58 -20.56
CA ARG A 94 18.33 -2.07 -21.05
C ARG A 94 19.51 -2.82 -20.42
N ILE A 95 19.47 -3.06 -19.11
CA ILE A 95 20.52 -3.81 -18.40
C ILE A 95 20.61 -5.25 -18.90
N LYS A 96 19.48 -5.93 -19.15
CA LYS A 96 19.47 -7.29 -19.72
C LYS A 96 20.12 -7.33 -21.10
N LYS A 97 19.76 -6.41 -22.00
CA LYS A 97 20.35 -6.32 -23.35
C LYS A 97 21.86 -6.07 -23.27
N LEU A 98 22.30 -5.13 -22.44
CA LEU A 98 23.72 -4.83 -22.25
C LEU A 98 24.52 -6.03 -21.73
N ARG A 99 23.96 -6.81 -20.78
CA ARG A 99 24.58 -8.04 -20.28
C ARG A 99 24.75 -9.07 -21.40
N SER A 100 23.71 -9.29 -22.20
CA SER A 100 23.75 -10.22 -23.34
C SER A 100 24.81 -9.80 -24.37
N ASP A 101 24.85 -8.52 -24.74
CA ASP A 101 25.84 -8.00 -25.70
C ASP A 101 27.27 -8.16 -25.19
N THR A 102 27.49 -7.91 -23.90
CA THR A 102 28.80 -8.07 -23.27
C THR A 102 29.24 -9.53 -23.26
N LEU A 103 28.33 -10.46 -22.94
CA LEU A 103 28.60 -11.90 -22.98
C LEU A 103 28.89 -12.39 -24.40
N LEU A 104 28.14 -11.92 -25.39
CA LEU A 104 28.37 -12.24 -26.80
C LEU A 104 29.75 -11.74 -27.27
N LYS A 105 30.12 -10.50 -26.91
CA LYS A 105 31.45 -9.95 -27.20
C LYS A 105 32.57 -10.78 -26.54
N LYS A 106 32.43 -11.15 -25.27
CA LYS A 106 33.42 -12.02 -24.57
C LYS A 106 33.56 -13.38 -25.24
N ARG A 107 32.44 -14.01 -25.63
CA ARG A 107 32.45 -15.30 -26.34
C ARG A 107 33.16 -15.21 -27.69
N ASN A 108 32.90 -14.16 -28.46
CA ASN A 108 33.55 -13.93 -29.75
C ASN A 108 35.08 -13.73 -29.60
N VAL A 109 35.51 -12.98 -28.59
CA VAL A 109 36.94 -12.78 -28.28
C VAL A 109 37.61 -14.11 -27.92
N LEU A 110 36.98 -14.92 -27.07
CA LEU A 110 37.49 -16.25 -26.70
C LEU A 110 37.59 -17.19 -27.90
N GLN A 111 36.58 -17.21 -28.78
CA GLN A 111 36.62 -18.00 -30.01
C GLN A 111 37.74 -17.54 -30.95
N LYS A 112 37.91 -16.22 -31.16
CA LYS A 112 39.02 -15.69 -31.94
C LYS A 112 40.37 -16.10 -31.36
N LYS A 113 40.56 -15.98 -30.03
CA LYS A 113 41.80 -16.41 -29.35
C LYS A 113 42.07 -17.91 -29.51
N LYS A 114 41.03 -18.74 -29.43
CA LYS A 114 41.14 -20.19 -29.68
C LYS A 114 41.54 -20.49 -31.13
N ASN A 115 40.97 -19.79 -32.11
CA ASN A 115 41.30 -19.96 -33.52
C ASN A 115 42.73 -19.50 -33.84
N ILE A 116 43.18 -18.38 -33.29
CA ILE A 116 44.57 -17.91 -33.41
C ILE A 116 45.54 -18.93 -32.80
N GLY A 117 45.25 -19.45 -31.61
CA GLY A 117 46.07 -20.48 -30.96
C GLY A 117 46.15 -21.80 -31.76
N LYS A 118 45.08 -22.17 -32.47
CA LYS A 118 45.10 -23.32 -33.40
C LYS A 118 45.98 -23.05 -34.63
N ASN A 119 45.93 -21.83 -35.19
CA ASN A 119 46.72 -21.46 -36.35
C ASN A 119 48.22 -21.31 -36.01
N GLN A 120 48.56 -20.87 -34.78
CA GLN A 120 49.94 -20.78 -34.31
C GLN A 120 50.58 -22.13 -33.97
N ARG A 121 49.78 -23.13 -33.56
CA ARG A 121 50.31 -24.46 -33.20
C ARG A 121 50.65 -25.33 -34.42
N GLY A 122 50.40 -24.86 -35.63
CA GLY A 122 50.48 -25.67 -36.85
C GLY A 122 49.44 -26.78 -36.84
N TRP A 123 48.94 -27.17 -38.01
CA TRP A 123 48.27 -28.46 -38.11
C TRP A 123 49.30 -29.54 -37.79
N PRO A 124 48.98 -30.60 -37.00
CA PRO A 124 49.78 -31.81 -37.06
C PRO A 124 49.67 -32.28 -38.51
N GLN A 125 50.78 -32.18 -39.25
CA GLN A 125 50.87 -32.72 -40.59
C GLN A 125 50.59 -34.22 -40.45
N ARG A 126 49.36 -34.65 -40.76
CA ARG A 126 49.00 -36.07 -40.85
C ARG A 126 49.79 -36.65 -42.01
N GLY A 127 51.04 -37.00 -41.75
CA GLY A 127 51.83 -37.84 -42.62
C GLY A 127 51.12 -39.18 -42.71
N ARG A 128 50.43 -39.42 -43.83
CA ARG A 128 50.10 -40.79 -44.24
C ARG A 128 51.44 -41.47 -44.53
N LEU A 129 51.88 -42.32 -43.60
CA LEU A 129 52.90 -43.31 -43.88
C LEU A 129 52.27 -44.35 -44.81
N ASP A 130 52.41 -44.17 -46.12
CA ASP A 130 52.23 -45.26 -47.08
C ASP A 130 53.34 -46.28 -46.83
N LYS A 131 52.98 -47.40 -46.21
CA LYS A 131 53.85 -48.57 -46.10
C LYS A 131 53.98 -49.17 -47.50
N ARG A 132 55.15 -49.02 -48.13
CA ARG A 132 55.52 -49.85 -49.29
C ARG A 132 55.76 -51.28 -48.79
N GLU A 133 54.93 -52.21 -49.26
CA GLU A 133 55.20 -53.66 -49.21
C GLU A 133 56.39 -53.97 -50.12
N ASN A 134 57.31 -54.81 -49.62
CA ASN A 134 58.35 -55.48 -50.39
C ASN A 134 57.94 -56.94 -50.60
#